data_AF-A0A376TXS0-F1
#
_entry.id   AF-A0A376TXS0-F1
#
_cell.length_a   1.000
_cell.length_b   1.000
_cell.length_c   1.000
_cell.angle_alpha   90.00
_cell.angle_beta   90.00
_cell.angle_gamma   90.00
#
_symmetry.space_group_name_H-M   'P 1'
#
loop_
_entity.id
_entity.type
_entity.pdbx_description
1 polymer ?
#
loop_
_entity_poly.entity_id
_entity_poly.type
_entity_poly.pdbx_seq_one_letter_code
_entity_poly.pdbx_strand_id
1 'polypeptide(L)' 'MSCEELEIVWNNIKAEARTLADCEPMLASFYHATLLKHETLVVH' A
#
# COMPACT_ATOMS: atom_id res chain seq x y z
N MET A 1 -18.38 -0.45 5.42
CA MET A 1 -17.53 0.65 4.94
C MET A 1 -17.96 0.99 3.53
N SER A 2 -18.10 2.27 3.24
CA SER A 2 -18.33 2.79 1.89
C SER A 2 -17.07 2.64 1.03
N CYS A 3 -17.22 2.70 -0.30
CA CYS A 3 -16.08 2.68 -1.21
C CYS A 3 -15.12 3.84 -0.98
N GLU A 4 -15.62 5.01 -0.59
CA GLU A 4 -14.83 6.21 -0.31
C GLU A 4 -13.96 6.03 0.93
N GLU A 5 -14.52 5.45 2.01
CA GLU A 5 -13.74 5.10 3.19
C GLU A 5 -12.65 4.05 2.88
N LEU A 6 -12.94 3.09 2.00
CA LEU A 6 -11.96 2.09 1.57
C LEU A 6 -10.82 2.71 0.75
N GLU A 7 -11.12 3.67 -0.12
CA GLU A 7 -10.12 4.39 -0.91
C GLU A 7 -9.20 5.22 -0.02
N ILE A 8 -9.77 5.92 0.98
CA ILE A 8 -8.99 6.68 1.97
C ILE A 8 -8.05 5.76 2.75
N VAL A 9 -8.57 4.64 3.26
CA VAL A 9 -7.75 3.65 3.98
C VAL A 9 -6.64 3.10 3.09
N TRP A 10 -6.94 2.79 1.84
CA TRP A 10 -5.95 2.26 0.90
C TRP A 10 -4.85 3.27 0.55
N ASN A 11 -5.22 4.54 0.38
CA ASN A 11 -4.24 5.60 0.12
C ASN A 11 -3.30 5.80 1.31
N ASN A 12 -3.81 5.71 2.54
CA ASN A 12 -2.98 5.76 3.74
C ASN A 12 -2.00 4.57 3.81
N ILE A 13 -2.47 3.35 3.52
CA ILE A 13 -1.62 2.15 3.49
C ILE A 13 -0.48 2.30 2.47
N LYS A 14 -0.77 2.80 1.27
CA LYS A 14 0.26 3.04 0.24
C LYS A 14 1.29 4.10 0.67
N ALA A 15 0.85 5.15 1.37
CA ALA A 15 1.75 6.19 1.88
C ALA A 15 2.71 5.64 2.94
N GLU A 16 2.20 4.83 3.88
CA GLU A 16 3.02 4.15 4.89
C GLU A 16 3.98 3.14 4.24
N ALA A 17 3.49 2.34 3.30
CA ALA A 17 4.31 1.35 2.60
C ALA A 17 5.46 1.97 1.80
N ARG A 18 5.27 3.16 1.23
CA ARG A 18 6.34 3.89 0.54
C ARG A 18 7.40 4.37 1.53
N THR A 19 6.99 4.91 2.67
CA THR A 19 7.93 5.32 3.73
C THR A 19 8.73 4.12 4.25
N LEU A 20 8.09 2.97 4.45
CA LEU A 20 8.76 1.74 4.88
C LEU A 20 9.72 1.20 3.82
N ALA A 21 9.35 1.25 2.54
CA ALA A 21 10.22 0.83 1.44
C ALA A 21 11.49 1.71 1.34
N ASP A 22 11.36 3.02 1.59
CA ASP A 22 12.50 3.94 1.57
C ASP A 22 13.44 3.72 2.77
N CYS A 23 12.89 3.36 3.94
CA CYS A 23 13.69 3.09 5.15
C CYS A 23 14.30 1.68 5.19
N GLU A 24 13.67 0.68 4.56
CA GLU A 24 14.07 -0.73 4.63
C GLU A 24 14.33 -1.31 3.21
N PRO A 25 15.57 -1.16 2.67
CA PRO A 25 15.90 -1.59 1.31
C PRO A 25 15.68 -3.08 1.05
N MET A 26 15.84 -3.93 2.07
CA MET A 26 15.57 -5.38 1.96
C MET A 26 14.08 -5.68 1.74
N LEU A 27 13.19 -4.85 2.30
CA LEU A 27 11.74 -5.04 2.22
C LEU A 27 11.08 -4.18 1.14
N ALA A 28 11.80 -3.23 0.54
CA ALA A 28 11.31 -2.37 -0.52
C ALA A 28 10.63 -3.14 -1.65
N SER A 29 11.27 -4.21 -2.14
CA SER A 29 10.71 -5.09 -3.19
C SER A 29 9.41 -5.77 -2.74
N PHE A 30 9.31 -6.16 -1.47
CA PHE A 30 8.12 -6.78 -0.89
C PHE A 30 6.95 -5.79 -0.80
N TYR A 31 7.18 -4.59 -0.27
CA TYR A 31 6.17 -3.53 -0.20
C TYR A 31 5.72 -3.07 -1.60
N HIS A 32 6.65 -3.00 -2.55
CA HIS A 32 6.32 -2.70 -3.93
C HIS A 32 5.45 -3.78 -4.57
N ALA A 33 5.77 -5.06 -4.37
CA ALA A 33 5.05 -6.17 -4.98
C ALA A 33 3.65 -6.39 -4.38
N THR A 34 3.47 -6.13 -3.09
CA THR A 34 2.23 -6.47 -2.36
C THR A 34 1.29 -5.29 -2.15
N LEU A 35 1.82 -4.06 -2.06
CA LEU A 35 1.01 -2.87 -1.77
C LEU A 35 1.10 -1.84 -2.88
N LEU A 36 2.31 -1.36 -3.22
CA LEU A 36 2.46 -0.18 -4.07
C LEU A 36 2.14 -0.42 -5.55
N LYS A 37 2.13 -1.68 -6.01
CA LYS A 37 1.72 -2.06 -7.37
C LYS A 37 0.20 -2.22 -7.53
N HIS A 38 -0.55 -2.28 -6.43
CA HIS A 38 -1.98 -2.55 -6.46
C HIS A 38 -2.82 -1.28 -6.34
N GLU A 39 -3.83 -1.13 -7.19
CA GLU A 39 -4.68 0.07 -7.23
C GLU A 39 -5.74 0.09 -6.12
N THR A 40 -6.14 -1.08 -5.61
CA THR A 40 -7.21 -1.23 -4.60
C THR A 40 -6.83 -2.23 -3.50
N LEU A 41 -7.40 -2.05 -2.30
CA LEU A 41 -7.21 -2.94 -1.13
C LEU A 41 -7.73 -4.37 -1.36
N VAL A 42 -8.67 -4.56 -2.28
CA VAL A 42 -9.33 -5.86 -2.50
C VAL A 42 -8.41 -6.77 -3.30
N VAL A 43 -7.99 -7.86 -2.67
CA VAL A 43 -7.33 -9.01 -3.31
C VAL A 43 -8.44 -9.89 -3.90
N HIS A 44 -8.42 -10.10 -5.22
CA HIS A 44 -9.29 -11.07 -5.89
C HIS A 44 -8.86 -12.51 -5.61
#